data_AF-H0EU06-F1
#
_entry.id   AF-H0EU06-F1
#
_cell.length_a   1.000
_cell.length_b   1.000
_cell.length_c   1.000
_cell.angle_alpha   90.00
_cell.angle_beta   90.00
_cell.angle_gamma   90.00
#
_symmetry.space_group_name_H-M   'P 1'
#
loop_
_entity.id
_entity.type
_entity.pdbx_description
1 polymer ?
#
loop_
_entity_poly.entity_id
_entity_poly.type
_entity_poly.pdbx_seq_one_letter_code
_entity_poly.pdbx_strand_id
1 'polypeptide(L)'
;MIDVGIQLSSTSRTSTQRTYEKSLPLSVRDIFRIPEFTAPSGHALKPIDIVVLKKLSDVVNVVPVIAKSDSLTLEERSAFKERIKEEFAFHNLKMFPYDNDEFDEEERALNAQIKNIIPFAVVGSEKSIIVGGKQVRGRQNRWGVINVEDENHCEFVYLRNFLTRTHLQDLIETTSQIHYETFRAKQLLALKESSAAGHNAGSRPISPSADRELSRNSQRNTMNGY
;
A
#
# COMPACT_ATOMS: atom_id res chain seq x y z
N MET A 1 -15.96 15.18 4.50
CA MET A 1 -15.21 14.16 3.77
C MET A 1 -13.73 14.44 3.82
N ILE A 2 -12.91 13.60 4.44
CA ILE A 2 -11.53 13.49 3.93
C ILE A 2 -11.74 13.06 2.48
N ASP A 3 -11.67 14.05 1.62
CA ASP A 3 -11.68 13.88 0.19
C ASP A 3 -10.28 13.34 -0.08
N VAL A 4 -10.15 12.02 -0.16
CA VAL A 4 -8.96 11.38 -0.73
C VAL A 4 -9.05 11.54 -2.25
N GLY A 5 -9.27 12.78 -2.68
CA GLY A 5 -9.31 13.30 -4.04
C GLY A 5 -8.11 14.22 -4.18
N ILE A 6 -7.03 13.67 -4.71
CA ILE A 6 -5.90 14.44 -5.21
C ILE A 6 -6.42 15.24 -6.39
N GLN A 7 -6.66 16.54 -6.19
CA GLN A 7 -6.81 17.48 -7.30
C GLN A 7 -6.34 18.86 -6.85
N LEU A 8 -5.03 19.09 -6.97
CA LEU A 8 -4.48 20.44 -7.05
C LEU A 8 -4.20 20.74 -8.52
N SER A 9 -5.15 21.37 -9.21
CA SER A 9 -4.82 22.16 -10.40
C SER A 9 -5.92 23.16 -10.72
N SER A 10 -5.76 24.39 -10.25
CA SER A 10 -5.85 25.60 -11.11
C SER A 10 -5.70 26.84 -10.24
N THR A 11 -4.47 27.21 -9.92
CA THR A 11 -4.16 28.62 -9.66
C THR A 11 -2.80 28.87 -10.27
N SER A 12 -2.78 29.76 -11.26
CA SER A 12 -1.64 30.16 -12.07
C SER A 12 -0.41 30.42 -11.19
N ARG A 13 0.62 29.59 -11.33
CA ARG A 13 1.89 29.78 -10.64
C ARG A 13 3.06 29.72 -11.62
N THR A 14 4.04 30.56 -11.33
CA THR A 14 5.11 31.04 -12.18
C THR A 14 6.10 29.95 -12.62
N SER A 15 6.78 30.21 -13.73
CA SER A 15 7.65 29.32 -14.49
C SER A 15 8.76 28.63 -13.68
N THR A 16 9.12 29.15 -12.51
CA THR A 16 10.18 28.59 -11.66
C THR A 16 9.74 27.38 -10.82
N GLN A 17 8.44 27.16 -10.59
CA GLN A 17 7.93 26.02 -9.79
C GLN A 17 7.81 24.70 -10.57
N ARG A 18 7.86 24.73 -11.92
CA ARG A 18 7.71 23.52 -12.77
C ARG A 18 8.91 22.57 -12.75
N THR A 19 10.05 22.99 -12.22
CA THR A 19 11.28 22.20 -12.31
C THR A 19 11.41 21.16 -11.19
N TYR A 20 10.71 21.33 -10.06
CA TYR A 20 10.78 20.42 -8.91
C TYR A 20 9.70 19.32 -8.90
N GLU A 21 8.72 19.39 -9.80
CA GLU A 21 7.60 18.43 -9.85
C GLU A 21 7.88 17.24 -10.81
N LYS A 22 9.01 17.26 -11.53
CA LYS A 22 9.35 16.22 -12.51
C LYS A 22 10.02 14.96 -11.92
N SER A 23 10.14 14.84 -10.60
CA SER A 23 10.87 13.72 -9.96
C SER A 23 10.19 13.08 -8.75
N LEU A 24 8.87 13.21 -8.56
CA LEU A 24 8.16 12.47 -7.51
C LEU A 24 7.14 11.51 -8.14
N PRO A 25 7.44 10.20 -8.26
CA PRO A 25 6.54 9.25 -8.89
C PRO A 25 5.47 8.66 -7.92
N LEU A 26 5.16 9.31 -6.80
CA LEU A 26 4.22 8.74 -5.81
C LEU A 26 3.18 9.78 -5.41
N SER A 27 1.92 9.50 -5.73
CA SER A 27 0.77 10.24 -5.20
C SER A 27 0.56 9.88 -3.73
N VAL A 28 -0.18 10.69 -2.96
CA VAL A 28 -0.47 10.38 -1.53
C VAL A 28 -1.15 9.01 -1.35
N ARG A 29 -1.87 8.53 -2.35
CA ARG A 29 -2.48 7.18 -2.35
C ARG A 29 -1.46 6.04 -2.41
N ASP A 30 -0.26 6.34 -2.88
CA ASP A 30 0.84 5.38 -3.01
C ASP A 30 1.68 5.32 -1.72
N ILE A 31 1.43 6.22 -0.76
CA ILE A 31 2.19 6.31 0.50
C ILE A 31 1.64 5.32 1.54
N PHE A 32 0.32 5.12 1.60
CA PHE A 32 -0.29 4.26 2.61
C PHE A 32 -1.62 3.66 2.15
N ARG A 33 -1.97 2.52 2.76
CA ARG A 33 -3.29 1.88 2.66
C ARG A 33 -4.00 1.87 4.00
N ILE A 34 -5.28 2.24 3.96
CA ILE A 34 -6.21 2.09 5.10
C ILE A 34 -7.13 0.89 4.83
N PRO A 35 -6.93 -0.27 5.50
CA PRO A 35 -7.96 -1.30 5.54
C PRO A 35 -9.10 -0.85 6.45
N GLU A 36 -10.34 -1.02 5.97
CA GLU A 36 -11.55 -0.72 6.73
C GLU A 36 -12.10 -1.99 7.38
N PHE A 37 -12.14 -1.99 8.71
CA PHE A 37 -12.80 -3.03 9.50
C PHE A 37 -14.17 -2.52 9.92
N THR A 38 -15.23 -3.24 9.55
CA THR A 38 -16.57 -2.95 10.05
C THR A 38 -16.90 -3.90 11.19
N ALA A 39 -17.83 -3.50 12.06
CA ALA A 39 -18.28 -4.27 13.21
C ALA A 39 -18.30 -5.78 12.90
N PRO A 40 -17.58 -6.61 13.68
CA PRO A 40 -17.52 -8.02 13.40
C PRO A 40 -18.91 -8.58 13.65
N SER A 41 -19.45 -9.34 12.71
CA SER A 41 -20.53 -10.29 12.98
C SER A 41 -20.06 -11.44 13.89
N GLY A 42 -19.17 -11.18 14.83
CA GLY A 42 -18.51 -12.15 15.71
C GLY A 42 -17.27 -12.85 15.14
N HIS A 43 -16.77 -12.48 13.96
CA HIS A 43 -15.68 -13.20 13.29
C HIS A 43 -14.35 -12.42 13.24
N ALA A 44 -13.25 -13.18 13.30
CA ALA A 44 -11.85 -12.78 13.08
C ALA A 44 -11.63 -12.05 11.74
N LEU A 45 -10.40 -11.57 11.49
CA LEU A 45 -10.04 -11.02 10.17
C LEU A 45 -10.38 -12.04 9.09
N LYS A 46 -11.00 -11.60 7.99
CA LYS A 46 -11.35 -12.54 6.93
C LYS A 46 -10.05 -13.11 6.34
N PRO A 47 -9.99 -14.40 5.98
CA PRO A 47 -8.81 -15.00 5.36
C PRO A 47 -8.29 -14.21 4.14
N ILE A 48 -9.22 -13.64 3.35
CA ILE A 48 -8.87 -12.77 2.22
C ILE A 48 -8.18 -11.48 2.67
N ASP A 49 -8.65 -10.85 3.74
CA ASP A 49 -8.06 -9.63 4.29
C ASP A 49 -6.64 -9.92 4.79
N ILE A 50 -6.42 -11.07 5.45
CA ILE A 50 -5.09 -11.49 5.91
C ILE A 50 -4.11 -11.64 4.74
N VAL A 51 -4.50 -12.36 3.68
CA VAL A 51 -3.64 -12.56 2.50
C VAL A 51 -3.32 -11.23 1.81
N VAL A 52 -4.32 -10.35 1.69
CA VAL A 52 -4.14 -9.02 1.09
C VAL A 52 -3.25 -8.14 1.96
N LEU A 53 -3.48 -8.09 3.27
CA LEU A 53 -2.70 -7.29 4.21
C LEU A 53 -1.23 -7.71 4.24
N LYS A 54 -0.94 -9.03 4.21
CA LYS A 54 0.43 -9.54 4.11
C LYS A 54 1.15 -9.03 2.86
N LYS A 55 0.47 -9.07 1.72
CA LYS A 55 1.06 -8.60 0.45
C LYS A 55 1.23 -7.08 0.43
N LEU A 56 0.28 -6.35 1.02
CA LEU A 56 0.31 -4.89 1.04
C LEU A 56 1.36 -4.34 2.00
N SER A 57 1.55 -4.95 3.17
CA SER A 57 2.55 -4.50 4.15
C SER A 57 3.99 -4.53 3.62
N ASP A 58 4.26 -5.29 2.55
CA ASP A 58 5.58 -5.33 1.92
C ASP A 58 5.84 -4.12 1.00
N VAL A 59 4.79 -3.48 0.51
CA VAL A 59 4.88 -2.48 -0.57
C VAL A 59 4.33 -1.11 -0.19
N VAL A 60 3.54 -1.00 0.87
CA VAL A 60 2.96 0.26 1.35
C VAL A 60 2.82 0.26 2.87
N ASN A 61 2.76 1.46 3.45
CA ASN A 61 2.42 1.62 4.86
C ASN A 61 0.98 1.22 5.13
N VAL A 62 0.71 0.41 6.15
CA VAL A 62 -0.64 -0.03 6.51
C VAL A 62 -1.08 0.63 7.81
N VAL A 63 -2.18 1.40 7.77
CA VAL A 63 -2.75 2.09 8.94
C VAL A 63 -4.18 1.60 9.16
N PRO A 64 -4.43 0.71 10.14
CA PRO A 64 -5.73 0.07 10.29
C PRO A 64 -6.77 1.00 10.92
N VAL A 65 -8.01 0.93 10.40
CA VAL A 65 -9.12 1.79 10.79
C VAL A 65 -10.39 0.96 10.98
N ILE A 66 -11.10 1.19 12.07
CA ILE A 66 -12.46 0.70 12.29
C ILE A 66 -13.42 1.72 11.68
N ALA A 67 -14.08 1.32 10.61
CA ALA A 67 -15.06 2.14 9.91
C ALA A 67 -16.45 2.02 10.56
N LYS A 68 -17.28 3.06 10.39
CA LYS A 68 -18.64 3.13 10.93
C LYS A 68 -18.67 2.86 12.43
N SER A 69 -17.72 3.43 13.17
CA SER A 69 -17.61 3.24 14.62
C SER A 69 -18.85 3.72 15.38
N ASP A 70 -19.71 4.54 14.76
CA ASP A 70 -21.03 4.94 15.26
C ASP A 70 -22.02 3.78 15.43
N SER A 71 -21.72 2.61 14.86
CA SER A 71 -22.51 1.40 15.04
C SER A 71 -22.10 0.55 16.25
N LEU A 72 -21.05 0.95 16.98
CA LEU A 72 -20.50 0.24 18.13
C LEU A 72 -20.64 1.09 19.39
N THR A 73 -20.92 0.44 20.51
CA THR A 73 -20.76 1.04 21.84
C THR A 73 -19.28 1.25 22.17
N LEU A 74 -18.98 2.04 23.22
CA LEU A 74 -17.61 2.30 23.62
C LEU A 74 -16.89 1.02 24.06
N GLU A 75 -17.62 0.13 24.72
CA GLU A 75 -17.16 -1.17 25.21
C GLU A 75 -16.88 -2.11 24.04
N GLU A 76 -17.81 -2.23 23.09
CA GLU A 76 -17.63 -3.05 21.88
C GLU A 76 -16.47 -2.52 21.03
N ARG A 77 -16.33 -1.20 20.92
CA ARG A 77 -15.21 -0.56 20.22
C ARG A 77 -13.88 -0.91 20.85
N SER A 78 -13.77 -0.86 22.19
CA SER A 78 -12.54 -1.22 22.89
C SER A 78 -12.20 -2.70 22.69
N ALA A 79 -13.15 -3.59 22.89
CA ALA A 79 -12.96 -5.02 22.68
C ALA A 79 -12.60 -5.34 21.22
N PHE A 80 -13.17 -4.62 20.26
CA PHE A 80 -12.84 -4.82 18.85
C PHE A 80 -11.44 -4.32 18.50
N LYS A 81 -10.99 -3.21 19.08
CA LYS A 81 -9.60 -2.73 18.92
C LYS A 81 -8.60 -3.78 19.41
N GLU A 82 -8.81 -4.33 20.60
CA GLU A 82 -7.95 -5.37 21.18
C GLU A 82 -7.90 -6.60 20.27
N ARG A 83 -9.07 -7.08 19.82
CA ARG A 83 -9.13 -8.21 18.89
C ARG A 83 -8.37 -7.97 17.59
N ILE A 84 -8.50 -6.78 16.99
CA ILE A 84 -7.74 -6.44 15.77
C ILE A 84 -6.23 -6.44 16.06
N LYS A 85 -5.79 -5.90 17.21
CA LYS A 85 -4.36 -5.95 17.60
C LYS A 85 -3.86 -7.39 17.75
N GLU A 86 -4.63 -8.25 18.41
CA GLU A 86 -4.32 -9.67 18.59
C GLU A 86 -4.22 -10.40 17.25
N GLU A 87 -5.16 -10.16 16.33
CA GLU A 87 -5.17 -10.75 14.99
C GLU A 87 -3.96 -10.32 14.16
N PHE A 88 -3.59 -9.03 14.22
CA PHE A 88 -2.38 -8.52 13.56
C PHE A 88 -1.13 -9.20 14.12
N ALA A 89 -1.02 -9.34 15.44
CA ALA A 89 0.10 -10.03 16.08
C ALA A 89 0.14 -11.54 15.71
N PHE A 90 -1.01 -12.22 15.81
CA PHE A 90 -1.13 -13.65 15.53
C PHE A 90 -0.75 -14.00 14.07
N HIS A 91 -1.17 -13.16 13.12
CA HIS A 91 -0.87 -13.36 11.71
C HIS A 91 0.46 -12.75 11.25
N ASN A 92 1.22 -12.14 12.17
CA ASN A 92 2.46 -11.41 11.91
C ASN A 92 2.28 -10.33 10.82
N LEU A 93 1.19 -9.57 10.92
CA LEU A 93 0.87 -8.45 10.04
C LEU A 93 1.55 -7.18 10.57
N LYS A 94 2.29 -6.50 9.68
CA LYS A 94 2.92 -5.23 10.02
C LYS A 94 1.91 -4.09 9.82
N MET A 95 1.82 -3.22 10.81
CA MET A 95 1.10 -1.95 10.73
C MET A 95 2.02 -0.82 11.15
N PHE A 96 1.81 0.35 10.56
CA PHE A 96 2.55 1.56 10.89
C PHE A 96 2.00 2.18 12.19
N PRO A 97 2.83 2.78 13.06
CA PRO A 97 4.28 2.96 12.93
C PRO A 97 5.08 1.68 13.21
N TYR A 98 6.14 1.44 12.45
CA TYR A 98 7.01 0.28 12.60
C TYR A 98 8.00 0.47 13.75
N ASP A 99 8.41 -0.61 14.39
CA ASP A 99 9.50 -0.55 15.36
C ASP A 99 10.85 -0.41 14.63
N ASN A 100 11.70 0.48 15.14
CA ASN A 100 13.08 0.63 14.70
C ASN A 100 13.97 0.78 15.94
N ASP A 101 15.04 -0.02 16.02
CA ASP A 101 15.99 -0.01 17.13
C ASP A 101 16.83 1.28 17.17
N GLU A 102 16.92 1.99 16.04
CA GLU A 102 17.65 3.25 15.90
C GLU A 102 16.87 4.46 16.44
N PHE A 103 15.57 4.32 16.72
CA PHE A 103 14.77 5.41 17.26
C PHE A 103 15.21 5.80 18.67
N ASP A 104 15.21 7.10 18.96
CA ASP A 104 15.46 7.60 20.30
C ASP A 104 14.27 7.33 21.25
N GLU A 105 14.42 7.70 22.53
CA GLU A 105 13.39 7.45 23.54
C GLU A 105 12.12 8.28 23.29
N GLU A 106 12.25 9.49 22.74
CA GLU A 106 11.14 10.39 22.44
C GLU A 106 10.31 9.86 21.26
N GLU A 107 10.97 9.43 20.19
CA GLU A 107 10.36 8.79 19.02
C GLU A 107 9.65 7.49 19.39
N ARG A 108 10.28 6.64 20.20
CA ARG A 108 9.65 5.41 20.70
C ARG A 108 8.41 5.70 21.55
N ALA A 109 8.47 6.70 22.41
CA ALA A 109 7.33 7.11 23.22
C ALA A 109 6.16 7.62 22.35
N LEU A 110 6.46 8.44 21.33
CA LEU A 110 5.45 8.94 20.38
C LEU A 110 4.79 7.79 19.61
N ASN A 111 5.60 6.86 19.08
CA ASN A 111 5.11 5.68 18.37
C ASN A 111 4.27 4.77 19.26
N ALA A 112 4.67 4.58 20.53
CA ALA A 112 3.90 3.80 21.50
C ALA A 112 2.52 4.43 21.79
N GLN A 113 2.46 5.77 21.92
CA GLN A 113 1.18 6.47 22.11
C GLN A 113 0.23 6.23 20.94
N ILE A 114 0.72 6.30 19.70
CA ILE A 114 -0.09 6.04 18.52
C ILE A 114 -0.51 4.57 18.41
N LYS A 115 0.39 3.62 18.71
CA LYS A 115 0.07 2.18 18.74
C LYS A 115 -1.03 1.85 19.76
N ASN A 116 -1.16 2.63 20.82
CA ASN A 116 -2.26 2.46 21.78
C ASN A 116 -3.62 2.86 21.18
N ILE A 117 -3.65 3.89 20.32
CA ILE A 117 -4.87 4.42 19.71
C ILE A 117 -5.31 3.58 18.51
N ILE A 118 -4.36 3.07 17.72
CA ILE A 118 -4.61 2.24 16.53
C ILE A 118 -5.24 0.89 16.92
N PRO A 119 -6.23 0.36 16.16
CA PRO A 119 -6.84 0.95 14.96
C PRO A 119 -7.76 2.13 15.28
N PHE A 120 -7.74 3.17 14.45
CA PHE A 120 -8.58 4.36 14.65
C PHE A 120 -10.05 4.05 14.38
N ALA A 121 -10.93 4.35 15.32
CA ALA A 121 -12.36 4.16 15.20
C ALA A 121 -13.04 5.44 14.68
N VAL A 122 -13.34 5.45 13.39
CA VAL A 122 -13.76 6.66 12.67
C VAL A 122 -15.17 6.54 12.09
N VAL A 123 -15.78 7.71 11.94
CA VAL A 123 -17.05 7.87 11.22
C VAL A 123 -16.79 8.73 9.99
N GLY A 124 -17.01 8.17 8.81
CA GLY A 124 -16.96 8.94 7.57
C GLY A 124 -18.23 9.76 7.39
N SER A 125 -18.12 11.02 6.97
CA SER A 125 -19.26 11.79 6.45
C SER A 125 -18.89 12.63 5.24
N GLU A 126 -19.76 12.58 4.25
CA GLU A 126 -19.75 13.44 3.07
C GLU A 126 -20.50 14.75 3.29
N LYS A 127 -21.46 14.74 4.22
CA LYS A 127 -22.40 15.84 4.43
C LYS A 127 -21.87 16.83 5.45
N SER A 128 -22.11 18.11 5.16
CA SER A 128 -21.95 19.20 6.12
C SER A 128 -23.29 19.49 6.78
N ILE A 129 -23.29 19.65 8.10
CA ILE A 129 -24.47 19.95 8.92
C ILE A 129 -24.15 21.15 9.82
N ILE A 130 -25.18 21.81 10.33
CA ILE A 130 -25.02 22.94 11.26
C ILE A 130 -25.22 22.43 12.68
N VAL A 131 -24.19 22.59 13.52
CA VAL A 131 -24.23 22.27 14.96
C VAL A 131 -23.78 23.51 15.72
N GLY A 132 -24.64 24.05 16.58
CA GLY A 132 -24.33 25.28 17.34
C GLY A 132 -23.98 26.49 16.47
N GLY A 133 -24.60 26.62 15.28
CA GLY A 133 -24.33 27.70 14.34
C GLY A 133 -23.07 27.54 13.48
N LYS A 134 -22.24 26.51 13.73
CA LYS A 134 -21.06 26.20 12.93
C LYS A 134 -21.36 25.09 11.93
N GLN A 135 -20.90 25.28 10.69
CA GLN A 135 -20.92 24.22 9.68
C GLN A 135 -19.81 23.20 9.98
N VAL A 136 -20.19 21.97 10.28
CA VAL A 136 -19.28 20.87 10.60
C VAL A 136 -19.60 19.66 9.73
N ARG A 137 -18.61 18.79 9.52
CA ARG A 137 -18.84 17.51 8.84
C ARG A 137 -19.48 16.54 9.81
N GLY A 138 -20.61 15.98 9.44
CA GLY A 138 -21.36 15.15 10.38
C GLY A 138 -22.41 14.27 9.72
N ARG A 139 -22.90 13.29 10.46
CA ARG A 139 -24.04 12.43 10.06
C ARG A 139 -25.21 12.71 10.98
N GLN A 140 -26.40 12.81 10.40
CA GLN A 140 -27.64 12.82 11.16
C GLN A 140 -28.29 11.45 11.03
N ASN A 141 -28.57 10.81 12.16
CA ASN A 141 -29.29 9.54 12.23
C ASN A 141 -30.56 9.71 13.08
N ARG A 142 -31.30 8.63 13.33
CA ARG A 142 -32.54 8.66 14.11
C ARG A 142 -32.32 8.96 15.60
N TRP A 143 -31.09 8.77 16.09
CA TRP A 143 -30.72 8.89 17.51
C TRP A 143 -30.00 10.21 17.81
N GLY A 144 -29.64 10.99 16.80
CA GLY A 144 -29.01 12.30 16.98
C GLY A 144 -28.10 12.70 15.83
N VAL A 145 -27.18 13.60 16.16
CA VAL A 145 -26.22 14.19 15.25
C VAL A 145 -24.81 13.81 15.68
N ILE A 146 -24.06 13.22 14.77
CA ILE A 146 -22.67 12.83 14.95
C ILE A 146 -21.80 13.87 14.25
N ASN A 147 -21.13 14.70 15.04
CA ASN A 147 -20.06 15.57 14.54
C ASN A 147 -18.78 14.75 14.38
N VAL A 148 -18.28 14.61 13.15
CA VAL A 148 -17.06 13.83 12.84
C VAL A 148 -15.79 14.53 13.34
N GLU A 149 -15.84 15.85 13.57
CA GLU A 149 -14.70 16.60 14.12
C GLU A 149 -14.72 16.69 15.65
N ASP A 150 -15.64 16.00 16.32
CA ASP A 150 -15.70 15.92 17.77
C ASP A 150 -15.01 14.63 18.26
N GLU A 151 -13.98 14.78 19.09
CA GLU A 151 -13.20 13.69 19.66
C GLU A 151 -14.04 12.78 20.57
N ASN A 152 -15.13 13.29 21.14
CA ASN A 152 -16.04 12.49 21.96
C ASN A 152 -16.92 11.57 21.10
N HIS A 153 -17.10 11.87 19.81
CA HIS A 153 -17.92 11.07 18.91
C HIS A 153 -17.10 10.04 18.13
N CYS A 154 -15.91 10.40 17.64
CA CYS A 154 -15.04 9.48 16.93
C CYS A 154 -13.58 9.95 16.86
N GLU A 155 -12.70 9.04 16.48
CA GLU A 155 -11.25 9.25 16.48
C GLU A 155 -10.72 9.84 15.17
N PHE A 156 -11.62 10.40 14.36
CA PHE A 156 -11.27 10.98 13.07
C PHE A 156 -10.26 12.12 13.19
N VAL A 157 -10.36 12.94 14.25
CA VAL A 157 -9.41 14.03 14.51
C VAL A 157 -8.00 13.47 14.73
N TYR A 158 -7.88 12.36 15.47
CA TYR A 158 -6.60 11.68 15.69
C TYR A 158 -6.06 11.11 14.38
N LEU A 159 -6.87 10.41 13.58
CA LEU A 159 -6.46 9.90 12.27
C LEU A 159 -5.98 11.03 11.34
N ARG A 160 -6.71 12.15 11.28
CA ARG A 160 -6.32 13.31 10.46
C ARG A 160 -4.99 13.90 10.91
N ASN A 161 -4.83 14.16 12.21
CA ASN A 161 -3.60 14.74 12.75
C ASN A 161 -2.41 13.78 12.60
N PHE A 162 -2.65 12.47 12.74
CA PHE A 162 -1.69 11.43 12.45
C PHE A 162 -1.20 11.51 11.00
N LEU A 163 -2.11 11.48 10.02
CA LEU A 163 -1.76 11.47 8.59
C LEU A 163 -1.23 12.79 8.04
N THR A 164 -1.59 13.94 8.62
CA THR A 164 -1.33 15.25 8.00
C THR A 164 -0.37 16.14 8.78
N ARG A 165 -0.11 15.84 10.05
CA ARG A 165 0.68 16.72 10.92
C ARG A 165 1.86 16.02 11.58
N THR A 166 1.64 14.83 12.14
CA THR A 166 2.64 14.18 12.99
C THR A 166 3.48 13.15 12.25
N HIS A 167 2.87 12.26 11.46
CA HIS A 167 3.58 11.11 10.86
C HIS A 167 3.65 11.17 9.33
N LEU A 168 3.28 12.30 8.71
CA LEU A 168 3.29 12.43 7.25
C LEU A 168 4.70 12.24 6.69
N GLN A 169 5.70 12.82 7.35
CA GLN A 169 7.09 12.74 6.90
C GLN A 169 7.61 11.31 6.98
N ASP A 170 7.43 10.64 8.11
CA ASP A 170 7.83 9.24 8.32
C ASP A 170 7.15 8.28 7.33
N LEU A 171 5.87 8.52 7.02
CA LEU A 171 5.14 7.76 6.01
C LEU A 171 5.78 7.93 4.62
N ILE A 172 6.17 9.16 4.24
CA ILE A 172 6.88 9.44 2.97
C ILE A 172 8.24 8.75 2.96
N GLU A 173 9.02 8.90 4.03
CA GLU A 173 10.37 8.35 4.14
C GLU A 173 10.37 6.83 4.11
N THR A 174 9.47 6.20 4.87
CA THR A 174 9.31 4.74 4.85
C THR A 174 8.92 4.23 3.47
N THR A 175 8.03 4.95 2.77
CA THR A 175 7.65 4.58 1.40
C THR A 175 8.83 4.65 0.45
N SER A 176 9.61 5.71 0.52
CA SER A 176 10.75 5.94 -0.36
C SER A 176 11.91 4.99 -0.07
N GLN A 177 12.34 4.92 1.19
CA GLN A 177 13.57 4.24 1.59
C GLN A 177 13.38 2.74 1.81
N ILE A 178 12.19 2.31 2.22
CA ILE A 178 11.93 0.90 2.51
C ILE A 178 11.15 0.26 1.37
N HIS A 179 9.93 0.74 1.11
CA HIS A 179 9.04 0.07 0.16
C HIS A 179 9.52 0.16 -1.29
N TYR A 180 9.87 1.38 -1.75
CA TYR A 180 10.31 1.61 -3.12
C TYR A 180 11.68 0.98 -3.40
N GLU A 181 12.67 1.15 -2.50
CA GLU A 181 13.99 0.53 -2.69
C GLU A 181 13.93 -1.00 -2.63
N THR A 182 13.07 -1.59 -1.77
CA THR A 182 12.84 -3.05 -1.77
C THR A 182 12.25 -3.52 -3.11
N PHE A 183 11.26 -2.80 -3.63
CA PHE A 183 10.66 -3.09 -4.93
C PHE A 183 11.69 -2.98 -6.06
N ARG A 184 12.47 -1.90 -6.07
CA ARG A 184 13.53 -1.64 -7.05
C ARG A 184 14.60 -2.73 -7.05
N ALA A 185 15.06 -3.14 -5.86
CA ALA A 185 16.04 -4.22 -5.71
C ALA A 185 15.50 -5.54 -6.28
N LYS A 186 14.25 -5.90 -5.98
CA LYS A 186 13.59 -7.10 -6.54
C LYS A 186 13.53 -7.04 -8.07
N GLN A 187 13.21 -5.89 -8.65
CA GLN A 187 13.13 -5.73 -10.10
C GLN A 187 14.51 -5.84 -10.78
N LEU A 188 15.56 -5.28 -10.18
CA LEU A 188 16.93 -5.41 -10.68
C LEU A 188 17.42 -6.86 -10.66
N LEU A 189 17.08 -7.63 -9.61
CA LEU A 189 17.44 -9.05 -9.50
C LEU A 189 16.74 -9.89 -10.59
N ALA A 190 15.44 -9.68 -10.80
CA ALA A 190 14.68 -10.39 -11.84
C ALA A 190 15.23 -10.12 -13.25
N LEU A 191 15.65 -8.87 -13.53
CA LEU A 191 16.29 -8.53 -14.80
C LEU A 191 17.64 -9.24 -14.97
N LYS A 192 18.45 -9.34 -13.91
CA LYS A 192 19.74 -10.07 -13.93
C LYS A 192 19.56 -11.57 -14.19
N GLU A 193 18.56 -12.20 -13.59
CA GLU A 193 18.26 -13.62 -13.80
C GLU A 193 17.79 -13.90 -15.23
N SER A 194 16.95 -13.03 -15.80
CA SER A 194 16.48 -13.15 -17.18
C SER A 194 17.60 -12.98 -18.22
N SER A 195 18.58 -12.11 -17.94
CA SER A 195 19.75 -11.89 -18.81
C SER A 195 20.81 -12.98 -18.68
N ALA A 196 20.90 -13.65 -17.51
CA ALA A 196 21.74 -14.84 -17.31
C ALA A 196 21.18 -16.09 -18.01
N ALA A 197 19.86 -16.27 -18.03
CA ALA A 197 19.22 -17.39 -18.74
C ALA A 197 19.40 -17.33 -20.27
N GLY A 198 19.60 -16.13 -20.85
CA GLY A 198 19.87 -15.94 -22.27
C GLY A 198 21.28 -16.32 -22.74
N HIS A 199 22.25 -16.48 -21.83
CA HIS A 199 23.64 -16.79 -22.18
C HIS A 199 23.99 -18.28 -22.19
N ASN A 200 23.08 -19.17 -21.76
CA ASN A 200 23.32 -20.62 -21.71
C ASN A 200 22.82 -21.41 -22.94
N ALA A 201 22.36 -20.72 -23.99
CA ALA A 201 21.91 -21.36 -25.25
C ALA A 201 23.01 -21.41 -26.35
N GLY A 202 24.28 -21.18 -26.00
CA GLY A 202 25.36 -20.94 -26.97
C GLY A 202 26.46 -22.01 -27.09
N SER A 203 26.40 -23.13 -26.36
CA SER A 203 27.47 -24.12 -26.37
C SER A 203 26.99 -25.48 -26.90
N ARG A 204 26.75 -25.56 -28.21
CA ARG A 204 26.73 -26.87 -28.90
C ARG A 204 28.18 -27.29 -29.20
N PRO A 205 28.63 -28.46 -28.75
CA PRO A 205 29.95 -28.96 -29.15
C PRO A 205 29.89 -29.39 -30.61
N ILE A 206 30.78 -28.83 -31.44
CA ILE A 206 31.00 -29.28 -32.81
C ILE A 206 31.84 -30.56 -32.73
N SER A 207 31.20 -31.72 -32.81
CA SER A 207 31.90 -32.99 -32.98
C SER A 207 32.27 -33.23 -34.45
N PRO A 208 33.48 -33.74 -34.75
CA PRO A 208 34.00 -33.88 -36.11
C PRO A 208 33.56 -35.22 -36.70
N SER A 209 33.00 -35.20 -37.92
CA SER A 209 32.79 -36.41 -38.71
C SER A 209 33.02 -36.06 -40.17
N ALA A 210 34.27 -36.26 -40.58
CA ALA A 210 34.70 -36.26 -41.97
C ALA A 210 34.13 -37.48 -42.72
N ASP A 211 33.89 -37.26 -44.00
CA ASP A 211 33.87 -38.22 -45.11
C ASP A 211 33.06 -39.51 -44.95
N ARG A 212 31.89 -39.55 -45.62
CA ARG A 212 31.46 -40.76 -46.34
C ARG A 212 30.38 -40.46 -47.38
N GLU A 213 30.77 -40.59 -48.65
CA GLU A 213 30.04 -41.29 -49.72
C GLU A 213 28.60 -40.82 -50.09
N LEU A 214 28.16 -40.66 -51.33
CA LEU A 214 28.61 -41.09 -52.65
C LEU A 214 27.68 -40.42 -53.69
N SER A 215 28.24 -40.11 -54.86
CA SER A 215 27.65 -40.33 -56.18
C SER A 215 26.13 -40.57 -56.27
N ARG A 216 25.36 -39.52 -56.63
CA ARG A 216 24.07 -39.67 -57.32
C ARG A 216 23.79 -38.67 -58.42
N ASN A 217 24.76 -37.84 -58.83
CA ASN A 217 24.53 -36.76 -59.80
C ASN A 217 25.22 -36.92 -61.17
N SER A 218 25.55 -38.13 -61.59
CA SER A 218 25.99 -38.38 -62.97
C SER A 218 25.50 -39.73 -63.47
N GLN A 219 24.20 -39.79 -63.82
CA GLN A 219 23.63 -40.72 -64.80
C GLN A 219 22.14 -40.41 -64.99
N ARG A 220 21.87 -39.31 -65.69
CA ARG A 220 20.59 -39.09 -66.39
C ARG A 220 20.75 -37.96 -67.41
N ASN A 221 21.60 -38.16 -68.40
CA ASN A 221 21.52 -37.41 -69.65
C ASN A 221 22.19 -38.18 -70.79
N THR A 222 21.49 -39.21 -71.27
CA THR A 222 21.68 -39.78 -72.62
C THR A 222 20.31 -40.13 -73.19
N MET A 223 20.10 -39.73 -74.44
CA MET A 223 18.99 -40.05 -75.36
C MET A 223 17.62 -39.37 -75.17
N ASN A 224 17.49 -38.21 -75.82
CA ASN A 224 16.48 -37.91 -76.86
C ASN A 224 17.24 -36.97 -77.82
N GLY A 225 17.43 -37.20 -79.10
CA GLY A 225 16.51 -37.62 -80.15
C GLY A 225 16.74 -36.64 -81.32
N TYR A 226 16.92 -37.19 -82.53
CA TYR A 226 17.31 -36.58 -83.82
C TYR A 226 18.79 -36.59 -84.17
#